data_AF-A0A9E0H9C2-F1
#
_entry.id   AF-A0A9E0H9C2-F1
#
_cell.length_a   1.000
_cell.length_b   1.000
_cell.length_c   1.000
_cell.angle_alpha   90.00
_cell.angle_beta   90.00
_cell.angle_gamma   90.00
#
_symmetry.space_group_name_H-M   'P 1'
#
loop_
_entity.id
_entity.type
_entity.pdbx_description
1 polymer ?
#
loop_
_entity_poly.entity_id
_entity_poly.type
_entity_poly.pdbx_seq_one_letter_code
_entity_poly.pdbx_strand_id
1 'polypeptide(L)'
;MVARVTLGDGDAFAVLELIPDPDRQRRALVHAGGHAISHVGPLPPSLRAAVLAVVRGFAEATPTRTSTAALAQALAARATGLTATVAARLAPVVWPSWLRSGRPALRDRLDLWPFDGERAALALGRRRLLKRECFSDADEARDRQWLGDHGLTCARIGAVAADGRRTVLAATDQAAVAAYAAVERAATDHDRAAIAALGDALGYPRCCVEAWLARDGHDDASVWTAAGDDPTPRDPLALWLTPPLALVSHVPCRPTCAATIDLAAAVLAWLDDDVPGFAAAWRALAARQQVVDADGVAWAVTGAGDLTTGLTVDDAVGFPPPRGPGPVARAAPERRGARLTGADVVAAADHRAPA
;
A
#
# COMPACT_ATOMS: atom_id res chain seq x y z
N MET A 1 2.66 -1.66 -14.54
CA MET A 1 3.16 -0.35 -15.02
C MET A 1 2.35 0.04 -16.24
N VAL A 2 1.71 1.21 -16.25
CA VAL A 2 1.06 1.76 -17.44
C VAL A 2 1.97 2.82 -18.01
N ALA A 3 2.34 2.71 -19.28
CA ALA A 3 3.07 3.79 -19.95
C ALA A 3 2.08 4.57 -20.81
N ARG A 4 2.13 5.90 -20.74
CA ARG A 4 1.32 6.77 -21.57
C ARG A 4 2.20 7.45 -22.60
N VAL A 5 1.84 7.31 -23.88
CA VAL A 5 2.45 8.03 -24.99
C VAL A 5 1.46 9.10 -25.43
N THR A 6 1.83 10.37 -25.28
CA THR A 6 1.04 11.50 -25.78
C THR A 6 1.68 11.98 -27.08
N LEU A 7 0.90 12.03 -28.16
CA LEU A 7 1.30 12.57 -29.47
C LEU A 7 0.59 13.90 -29.69
N GLY A 8 1.32 14.94 -30.09
CA GLY A 8 0.74 16.27 -30.36
C GLY A 8 1.19 16.88 -31.68
N ASP A 9 0.26 17.54 -32.37
CA ASP A 9 0.44 18.38 -33.57
C ASP A 9 -0.35 19.70 -33.37
N GLY A 10 0.34 20.76 -32.97
CA GLY A 10 -0.31 22.00 -32.54
C GLY A 10 -1.28 21.78 -31.36
N ASP A 11 -2.55 22.15 -31.53
CA ASP A 11 -3.61 21.99 -30.52
C ASP A 11 -4.25 20.59 -30.52
N ALA A 12 -3.94 19.75 -31.52
CA ALA A 12 -4.47 18.39 -31.60
C ALA A 12 -3.56 17.42 -30.84
N PHE A 13 -4.14 16.54 -30.01
CA PHE A 13 -3.39 15.50 -29.31
C PHE A 13 -4.11 14.15 -29.33
N ALA A 14 -3.33 13.07 -29.21
CA ALA A 14 -3.81 11.71 -29.04
C ALA A 14 -3.06 11.03 -27.89
N VAL A 15 -3.80 10.29 -27.05
CA VAL A 15 -3.24 9.58 -25.90
C VAL A 15 -3.34 8.08 -26.11
N LEU A 16 -2.19 7.41 -26.10
CA LEU A 16 -2.06 5.96 -26.20
C LEU A 16 -1.60 5.41 -24.85
N GLU A 17 -2.31 4.40 -24.34
CA GLU A 17 -1.97 3.72 -23.09
C GLU A 17 -1.47 2.32 -23.37
N LEU A 18 -0.25 2.04 -22.91
CA LEU A 18 0.39 0.74 -23.00
C LEU A 18 0.29 0.03 -21.64
N ILE A 19 -0.33 -1.14 -21.62
CA ILE A 19 -0.69 -1.88 -20.41
C ILE A 19 -0.26 -3.34 -20.57
N PRO A 20 0.37 -3.98 -19.57
CA PRO A 20 0.57 -5.43 -19.55
C PRO A 20 -0.77 -6.17 -19.66
N ASP A 21 -0.87 -7.08 -20.61
CA ASP A 21 -2.05 -7.91 -20.89
C ASP A 21 -1.60 -9.27 -21.45
N PRO A 22 -0.97 -10.13 -20.63
CA PRO A 22 -0.47 -11.44 -21.04
C PRO A 22 -1.57 -12.34 -21.62
N ASP A 23 -2.79 -12.19 -21.11
CA ASP A 23 -3.92 -13.06 -21.39
C ASP A 23 -4.91 -12.46 -22.42
N ARG A 24 -4.58 -11.30 -23.00
CA ARG A 24 -5.39 -10.59 -24.01
C ARG A 24 -6.83 -10.30 -23.57
N GLN A 25 -7.03 -9.92 -22.31
CA GLN A 25 -8.34 -9.76 -21.70
C GLN A 25 -9.00 -8.39 -21.96
N ARG A 26 -8.24 -7.37 -22.37
CA ARG A 26 -8.77 -6.01 -22.56
C ARG A 26 -9.21 -5.75 -24.01
N ARG A 27 -10.22 -4.87 -24.18
CA ARG A 27 -10.54 -4.30 -25.50
C ARG A 27 -9.44 -3.30 -25.88
N ALA A 28 -8.53 -3.70 -26.76
CA ALA A 28 -7.38 -2.92 -27.19
C ALA A 28 -7.36 -2.72 -28.71
N LEU A 29 -6.62 -1.72 -29.18
CA LEU A 29 -6.35 -1.55 -30.61
C LEU A 29 -5.44 -2.66 -31.14
N VAL A 30 -4.50 -3.11 -30.32
CA VAL A 30 -3.53 -4.16 -30.66
C VAL A 30 -2.95 -4.81 -29.41
N HIS A 31 -2.61 -6.10 -29.51
CA HIS A 31 -1.87 -6.87 -28.50
C HIS A 31 -0.56 -7.41 -29.09
N ALA A 32 0.55 -7.31 -28.35
CA ALA A 32 1.85 -7.85 -28.75
C ALA A 32 2.66 -8.27 -27.52
N GLY A 33 3.29 -9.45 -27.59
CA GLY A 33 3.87 -10.25 -26.50
C GLY A 33 3.64 -9.75 -25.07
N GLY A 34 2.42 -10.03 -24.62
CA GLY A 34 1.93 -9.82 -23.27
C GLY A 34 1.62 -8.38 -22.89
N HIS A 35 1.48 -7.48 -23.84
CA HIS A 35 1.07 -6.10 -23.65
C HIS A 35 -0.06 -5.72 -24.62
N ALA A 36 -0.83 -4.70 -24.27
CA ALA A 36 -1.92 -4.14 -25.07
C ALA A 36 -1.79 -2.61 -25.19
N ILE A 37 -2.12 -2.07 -26.37
CA ILE A 37 -2.30 -0.62 -26.57
C ILE A 37 -3.79 -0.31 -26.61
N SER A 38 -4.26 0.52 -25.68
CA SER A 38 -5.58 1.14 -25.72
C SER A 38 -5.46 2.60 -26.15
N HIS A 39 -6.48 3.14 -26.81
CA HIS A 39 -6.57 4.58 -27.06
C HIS A 39 -7.58 5.20 -26.09
N VAL A 40 -7.30 6.42 -25.64
CA VAL A 40 -8.21 7.19 -24.81
C VAL A 40 -8.69 8.40 -25.63
N GLY A 41 -9.91 8.32 -26.16
CA GLY A 41 -10.62 9.44 -26.82
C GLY A 41 -10.65 9.43 -28.36
N PRO A 42 -11.46 10.31 -28.99
CA PRO A 42 -11.58 10.38 -30.44
C PRO A 42 -10.22 10.74 -31.09
N LEU A 43 -9.81 9.96 -32.09
CA LEU A 43 -8.55 10.15 -32.82
C LEU A 43 -8.66 11.30 -33.82
N PRO A 44 -7.92 12.42 -33.65
CA PRO A 44 -7.94 13.52 -34.61
C PRO A 44 -7.48 13.05 -36.00
N PRO A 45 -8.11 13.50 -37.10
CA PRO A 45 -7.71 13.11 -38.45
C PRO A 45 -6.23 13.40 -38.76
N SER A 46 -5.71 14.53 -38.27
CA SER A 46 -4.30 14.94 -38.42
C SER A 46 -3.32 13.95 -37.79
N LEU A 47 -3.72 13.25 -36.72
CA LEU A 47 -2.86 12.33 -35.97
C LEU A 47 -3.05 10.85 -36.36
N ARG A 48 -4.00 10.55 -37.26
CA ARG A 48 -4.37 9.17 -37.60
C ARG A 48 -3.20 8.36 -38.15
N ALA A 49 -2.42 8.94 -39.07
CA ALA A 49 -1.28 8.25 -39.69
C ALA A 49 -0.18 7.91 -38.67
N ALA A 50 0.10 8.84 -37.75
CA ALA A 50 1.10 8.65 -36.68
C ALA A 50 0.67 7.58 -35.68
N VAL A 51 -0.59 7.60 -35.22
CA VAL A 51 -1.13 6.56 -34.33
C VAL A 51 -1.09 5.18 -34.99
N LEU A 52 -1.44 5.07 -36.28
CA LEU A 52 -1.33 3.81 -37.03
C LEU A 52 0.12 3.32 -37.19
N ALA A 53 1.09 4.24 -37.31
CA ALA A 53 2.51 3.88 -37.35
C ALA A 53 2.97 3.30 -36.00
N VAL A 54 2.56 3.92 -34.89
CA VAL A 54 2.83 3.41 -33.53
C VAL A 54 2.18 2.04 -33.29
N VAL A 55 0.91 1.87 -33.65
CA VAL A 55 0.19 0.59 -33.51
C VAL A 55 0.84 -0.53 -34.33
N ARG A 56 1.26 -0.27 -35.57
CA ARG A 56 1.96 -1.26 -36.40
C ARG A 56 3.33 -1.62 -35.83
N GLY A 57 4.12 -0.62 -35.45
CA GLY A 57 5.43 -0.85 -34.84
C GLY A 57 5.36 -1.65 -33.54
N PHE A 58 4.25 -1.54 -32.80
CA PHE A 58 3.99 -2.38 -31.64
C PHE A 58 3.64 -3.83 -31.99
N ALA A 59 2.83 -4.05 -33.03
CA ALA A 59 2.51 -5.40 -33.53
C ALA A 59 3.76 -6.15 -34.03
N GLU A 60 4.71 -5.43 -34.61
CA GLU A 60 5.95 -5.97 -35.18
C GLU A 60 7.07 -6.16 -34.15
N ALA A 61 7.00 -5.48 -33.01
CA ALA A 61 8.02 -5.60 -31.97
C ALA A 61 8.03 -7.01 -31.39
N THR A 62 9.14 -7.74 -31.54
CA THR A 62 9.36 -9.01 -30.83
C THR A 62 9.78 -8.68 -29.40
N PRO A 63 8.96 -8.95 -28.37
CA PRO A 63 9.33 -8.60 -27.02
C PRO A 63 10.27 -9.70 -26.49
N THR A 64 11.56 -9.49 -26.68
CA THR A 64 12.53 -9.91 -25.66
C THR A 64 12.22 -9.12 -24.38
N ARG A 65 12.67 -9.59 -23.20
CA ARG A 65 12.39 -9.03 -21.84
C ARG A 65 12.67 -7.51 -21.70
N THR A 66 11.87 -6.69 -22.35
CA THR A 66 12.04 -5.24 -22.46
C THR A 66 10.94 -4.61 -21.62
N SER A 67 11.30 -3.68 -20.74
CA SER A 67 10.33 -3.04 -19.85
C SER A 67 9.29 -2.23 -20.64
N THR A 68 8.08 -2.10 -20.09
CA THR A 68 6.97 -1.32 -20.68
C THR A 68 7.39 0.13 -21.01
N ALA A 69 8.29 0.71 -20.21
CA ALA A 69 8.85 2.04 -20.44
C ALA A 69 9.76 2.10 -21.68
N ALA A 70 10.67 1.13 -21.86
CA ALA A 70 11.57 1.09 -23.01
C ALA A 70 10.80 0.85 -24.33
N LEU A 71 9.75 0.02 -24.29
CA LEU A 71 8.85 -0.16 -25.42
C LEU A 71 8.08 1.13 -25.76
N ALA A 72 7.58 1.85 -24.75
CA ALA A 72 6.91 3.14 -24.95
C ALA A 72 7.85 4.20 -25.56
N GLN A 73 9.12 4.25 -25.13
CA GLN A 73 10.14 5.13 -25.70
C GLN A 73 10.46 4.78 -27.16
N ALA A 74 10.64 3.49 -27.49
CA ALA A 74 10.89 3.05 -28.86
C ALA A 74 9.71 3.34 -29.80
N LEU A 75 8.48 3.29 -29.29
CA LEU A 75 7.28 3.66 -30.04
C LEU A 75 7.16 5.18 -30.22
N ALA A 76 7.44 5.97 -29.18
CA ALA A 76 7.46 7.43 -29.24
C ALA A 76 8.46 7.93 -30.29
N ALA A 77 9.64 7.30 -30.38
CA ALA A 77 10.67 7.64 -31.37
C ALA A 77 10.24 7.45 -32.83
N ARG A 78 9.16 6.68 -33.09
CA ARG A 78 8.62 6.46 -34.44
C ARG A 78 7.63 7.55 -34.90
N ALA A 79 7.24 8.46 -34.02
CA ALA A 79 6.34 9.57 -34.34
C ALA A 79 7.14 10.79 -34.87
N THR A 80 7.72 10.67 -36.06
CA THR A 80 8.49 11.75 -36.71
C THR A 80 7.65 13.01 -36.93
N GLY A 81 8.19 14.17 -36.54
CA GLY A 81 7.53 15.47 -36.71
C GLY A 81 6.51 15.83 -35.62
N LEU A 82 6.36 15.00 -34.58
CA LEU A 82 5.43 15.25 -33.47
C LEU A 82 6.16 15.37 -32.14
N THR A 83 5.52 16.02 -31.16
CA THR A 83 6.00 15.99 -29.78
C THR A 83 5.46 14.73 -29.11
N ALA A 84 6.37 13.85 -28.69
CA ALA A 84 6.03 12.63 -27.95
C ALA A 84 6.53 12.72 -26.51
N THR A 85 5.61 12.65 -25.54
CA THR A 85 5.97 12.56 -24.12
C THR A 85 5.62 11.19 -23.60
N VAL A 86 6.62 10.50 -23.04
CA VAL A 86 6.44 9.23 -22.32
C VAL A 86 6.37 9.55 -20.84
N ALA A 87 5.18 9.46 -20.27
CA ALA A 87 5.00 9.47 -18.84
C ALA A 87 4.74 8.04 -18.37
N ALA A 88 5.59 7.53 -17.49
CA ALA A 88 5.23 6.35 -16.71
C ALA A 88 4.11 6.80 -15.76
N ARG A 89 2.87 6.42 -16.06
CA ARG A 89 1.80 6.59 -15.09
C ARG A 89 1.83 5.35 -14.22
N LEU A 90 2.19 5.55 -12.97
CA LEU A 90 1.90 4.55 -11.96
C LEU A 90 0.41 4.23 -12.05
N ALA A 91 0.09 2.95 -11.98
CA ALA A 91 -1.30 2.55 -11.82
C ALA A 91 -1.90 3.35 -10.66
N PRO A 92 -3.23 3.62 -10.65
CA PRO A 92 -3.86 4.04 -9.40
C PRO A 92 -3.38 3.11 -8.28
N VAL A 93 -2.97 3.69 -7.15
CA VAL A 93 -2.44 2.95 -6.01
C VAL A 93 -3.47 1.90 -5.63
N VAL A 94 -3.21 0.65 -6.01
CA VAL A 94 -3.93 -0.50 -5.48
C VAL A 94 -3.16 -0.92 -4.25
N TRP A 95 -3.82 -0.71 -3.12
CA TRP A 95 -3.37 -1.12 -1.81
C TRP A 95 -2.85 -2.56 -1.82
N PRO A 96 -1.64 -2.81 -1.30
CA PRO A 96 -1.16 -4.16 -1.15
C PRO A 96 -2.01 -4.90 -0.09
N SER A 97 -2.71 -5.95 -0.53
CA SER A 97 -3.76 -6.72 0.17
C SER A 97 -3.37 -7.52 1.43
N TRP A 98 -2.11 -7.48 1.86
CA TRP A 98 -1.50 -8.51 2.70
C TRP A 98 -0.89 -7.94 3.99
N LEU A 99 -1.34 -6.76 4.39
CA LEU A 99 -0.98 -6.13 5.68
C LEU A 99 -1.89 -6.58 6.82
N ARG A 100 -2.40 -7.80 6.69
CA ARG A 100 -3.28 -8.42 7.65
C ARG A 100 -2.66 -9.76 7.99
N SER A 101 -2.33 -9.87 9.29
CA SER A 101 -1.86 -11.04 10.04
C SER A 101 -0.55 -11.75 9.63
N GLY A 102 0.39 -11.72 10.58
CA GLY A 102 1.04 -12.91 11.15
C GLY A 102 1.60 -13.94 10.19
N ARG A 103 2.89 -13.83 9.86
CA ARG A 103 3.62 -14.94 9.22
C ARG A 103 4.95 -15.21 9.91
N PRO A 104 5.24 -16.42 10.41
CA PRO A 104 6.56 -16.77 10.85
C PRO A 104 7.46 -17.00 9.64
N ALA A 105 8.47 -16.15 9.48
CA ALA A 105 9.71 -16.61 8.86
C ALA A 105 10.71 -16.82 10.00
N LEU A 106 10.96 -18.07 10.34
CA LEU A 106 12.24 -18.46 10.93
C LEU A 106 12.64 -19.73 10.17
N ARG A 107 13.92 -19.89 9.81
CA ARG A 107 14.84 -20.39 10.82
C ARG A 107 16.19 -19.68 10.97
N ASP A 108 16.69 -18.87 10.02
CA ASP A 108 18.15 -18.68 9.96
C ASP A 108 18.67 -17.23 9.98
N ARG A 109 17.95 -16.30 10.62
CA ARG A 109 18.42 -14.98 11.09
C ARG A 109 18.57 -13.86 10.04
N LEU A 110 17.49 -13.08 9.88
CA LEU A 110 17.36 -11.63 10.12
C LEU A 110 15.89 -11.23 9.86
N ASP A 111 14.98 -12.04 10.39
CA ASP A 111 13.54 -11.99 10.10
C ASP A 111 12.81 -11.37 11.28
N LEU A 112 12.48 -10.08 11.21
CA LEU A 112 11.82 -9.40 12.32
C LEU A 112 10.34 -9.80 12.51
N TRP A 113 9.70 -10.61 11.65
CA TRP A 113 8.24 -10.85 11.76
C TRP A 113 7.90 -12.34 11.55
N PRO A 114 7.18 -12.94 12.52
CA PRO A 114 5.75 -12.74 12.75
C PRO A 114 5.49 -11.90 13.98
N PHE A 115 5.00 -10.68 13.82
CA PHE A 115 4.11 -10.18 14.85
C PHE A 115 2.77 -9.80 14.29
N ASP A 116 1.81 -9.75 15.20
CA ASP A 116 0.50 -9.23 14.93
C ASP A 116 0.13 -8.22 16.02
N GLY A 117 0.37 -6.93 15.75
CA GLY A 117 0.08 -5.84 16.69
C GLY A 117 -1.41 -5.79 17.05
N GLU A 118 -2.25 -6.28 16.15
CA GLU A 118 -3.67 -6.46 16.40
C GLU A 118 -3.93 -7.52 17.47
N ARG A 119 -3.27 -8.69 17.38
CA ARG A 119 -3.34 -9.73 18.42
C ARG A 119 -2.75 -9.25 19.74
N ALA A 120 -1.63 -8.52 19.71
CA ALA A 120 -1.04 -7.94 20.92
C ALA A 120 -2.02 -6.99 21.62
N ALA A 121 -2.66 -6.09 20.86
CA ALA A 121 -3.70 -5.20 21.39
C ALA A 121 -4.91 -5.97 21.96
N LEU A 122 -5.27 -7.12 21.36
CA LEU A 122 -6.32 -8.00 21.89
C LEU A 122 -5.90 -8.65 23.21
N ALA A 123 -4.67 -9.17 23.29
CA ALA A 123 -4.11 -9.77 24.51
C ALA A 123 -4.01 -8.75 25.66
N LEU A 124 -3.74 -7.48 25.34
CA LEU A 124 -3.73 -6.37 26.30
C LEU A 124 -5.12 -5.87 26.71
N GLY A 125 -6.20 -6.44 26.16
CA GLY A 125 -7.58 -5.98 26.41
C GLY A 125 -7.87 -4.58 25.85
N ARG A 126 -7.04 -4.09 24.91
CA ARG A 126 -7.20 -2.77 24.27
C ARG A 126 -8.15 -2.81 23.08
N ARG A 127 -8.51 -4.01 22.62
CA ARG A 127 -9.55 -4.25 21.64
C ARG A 127 -10.33 -5.52 22.00
N ARG A 128 -11.48 -5.69 21.36
CA ARG A 128 -12.37 -6.86 21.52
C ARG A 128 -12.52 -7.69 20.24
N LEU A 129 -12.11 -7.11 19.11
CA LEU A 129 -12.36 -7.64 17.78
C LEU A 129 -11.15 -7.39 16.88
N LEU A 130 -10.79 -8.39 16.08
CA LEU A 130 -9.90 -8.25 14.92
C LEU A 130 -10.73 -8.22 13.64
N LYS A 131 -10.32 -7.40 12.67
CA LYS A 131 -10.95 -7.34 11.34
C LYS A 131 -9.90 -7.56 10.27
N ARG A 132 -10.04 -8.68 9.56
CA ARG A 132 -9.13 -9.12 8.50
C ARG A 132 -9.80 -8.97 7.14
N GLU A 133 -9.03 -8.60 6.13
CA GLU A 133 -9.45 -8.50 4.73
C GLU A 133 -8.54 -9.44 3.96
N CYS A 134 -9.14 -10.43 3.33
CA CYS A 134 -8.46 -11.47 2.58
C CYS A 134 -8.88 -11.37 1.11
N PHE A 135 -7.95 -11.56 0.18
CA PHE A 135 -8.21 -11.35 -1.24
C PHE A 135 -8.26 -12.66 -2.04
N SER A 136 -8.00 -13.79 -1.37
CA SER A 136 -8.19 -15.12 -1.91
C SER A 136 -8.77 -16.06 -0.85
N ASP A 137 -9.42 -17.15 -1.28
CA ASP A 137 -9.90 -18.18 -0.35
C ASP A 137 -8.74 -18.85 0.40
N ALA A 138 -7.57 -18.96 -0.24
CA ALA A 138 -6.38 -19.53 0.37
C ALA A 138 -5.82 -18.64 1.50
N ASP A 139 -5.87 -17.32 1.33
CA ASP A 139 -5.47 -16.37 2.38
C ASP A 139 -6.49 -16.38 3.52
N GLU A 140 -7.79 -16.38 3.22
CA GLU A 140 -8.84 -16.48 4.24
C GLU A 140 -8.68 -17.75 5.09
N ALA A 141 -8.54 -18.92 4.44
CA ALA A 141 -8.40 -20.19 5.13
C ALA A 141 -7.17 -20.21 6.05
N ARG A 142 -6.04 -19.68 5.56
CA ARG A 142 -4.80 -19.62 6.33
C ARG A 142 -4.91 -18.67 7.52
N ASP A 143 -5.49 -17.49 7.31
CA ASP A 143 -5.64 -16.50 8.37
C ASP A 143 -6.59 -17.02 9.46
N ARG A 144 -7.73 -17.59 9.07
CA ARG A 144 -8.67 -18.22 10.00
C ARG A 144 -8.04 -19.37 10.79
N GLN A 145 -7.22 -20.21 10.13
CA GLN A 145 -6.48 -21.26 10.80
C GLN A 145 -5.52 -20.67 11.84
N TRP A 146 -4.67 -19.71 11.44
CA TRP A 146 -3.71 -19.08 12.33
C TRP A 146 -4.40 -18.41 13.54
N LEU A 147 -5.49 -17.67 13.31
CA LEU A 147 -6.27 -17.06 14.38
C LEU A 147 -6.89 -18.12 15.31
N GLY A 148 -7.40 -19.22 14.75
CA GLY A 148 -7.92 -20.35 15.50
C GLY A 148 -6.86 -21.05 16.36
N ASP A 149 -5.66 -21.24 15.83
CA ASP A 149 -4.50 -21.78 16.56
C ASP A 149 -4.09 -20.87 17.75
N HIS A 150 -4.48 -19.60 17.71
CA HIS A 150 -4.30 -18.62 18.80
C HIS A 150 -5.57 -18.44 19.67
N GLY A 151 -6.51 -19.40 19.60
CA GLY A 151 -7.69 -19.43 20.48
C GLY A 151 -8.79 -18.45 20.09
N LEU A 152 -8.78 -17.91 18.87
CA LEU A 152 -9.81 -16.98 18.41
C LEU A 152 -10.90 -17.69 17.61
N THR A 153 -12.14 -17.27 17.85
CA THR A 153 -13.28 -17.64 17.01
C THR A 153 -13.33 -16.69 15.81
N CYS A 154 -13.46 -17.23 14.61
CA CYS A 154 -13.47 -16.47 13.35
C CYS A 154 -14.77 -16.66 12.59
N ALA A 155 -15.29 -15.60 11.98
CA ALA A 155 -16.37 -15.67 11.00
C ALA A 155 -16.12 -14.76 9.79
N ARG A 156 -16.36 -15.31 8.59
CA ARG A 156 -16.48 -14.50 7.38
C ARG A 156 -17.80 -13.75 7.41
N ILE A 157 -17.77 -12.46 7.10
CA ILE A 157 -18.95 -11.61 7.08
C ILE A 157 -19.09 -10.88 5.75
N GLY A 158 -20.34 -10.59 5.37
CA GLY A 158 -20.66 -9.91 4.12
C GLY A 158 -20.49 -10.79 2.88
N ALA A 159 -20.76 -10.19 1.72
CA ALA A 159 -20.43 -10.78 0.43
C ALA A 159 -18.95 -10.51 0.10
N VAL A 160 -18.40 -11.26 -0.86
CA VAL A 160 -17.11 -10.92 -1.47
C VAL A 160 -17.28 -9.60 -2.21
N ALA A 161 -16.44 -8.60 -1.89
CA ALA A 161 -16.45 -7.32 -2.57
C ALA A 161 -16.05 -7.47 -4.05
N ALA A 162 -16.34 -6.44 -4.85
CA ALA A 162 -16.09 -6.47 -6.31
C ALA A 162 -14.61 -6.67 -6.68
N ASP A 163 -13.70 -6.29 -5.79
CA ASP A 163 -12.24 -6.48 -5.90
C ASP A 163 -11.77 -7.86 -5.40
N GLY A 164 -12.68 -8.76 -5.06
CA GLY A 164 -12.39 -10.08 -4.51
C GLY A 164 -12.11 -10.08 -3.00
N ARG A 165 -12.23 -8.93 -2.32
CA ARG A 165 -11.96 -8.82 -0.89
C ARG A 165 -13.04 -9.48 -0.04
N ARG A 166 -12.62 -10.17 1.01
CA ARG A 166 -13.45 -10.89 1.97
C ARG A 166 -13.14 -10.39 3.38
N THR A 167 -14.14 -10.14 4.19
CA THR A 167 -13.94 -9.67 5.57
C THR A 167 -14.08 -10.84 6.54
N VAL A 168 -13.06 -11.05 7.36
CA VAL A 168 -13.08 -11.99 8.48
C VAL A 168 -13.04 -11.21 9.78
N LEU A 169 -13.98 -11.49 10.67
CA LEU A 169 -13.94 -11.03 12.05
C LEU A 169 -13.38 -12.13 12.94
N ALA A 170 -12.57 -11.77 13.93
CA ALA A 170 -12.10 -12.70 14.95
C ALA A 170 -12.15 -12.10 16.36
N ALA A 171 -12.55 -12.89 17.35
CA ALA A 171 -12.62 -12.50 18.75
C ALA A 171 -12.41 -13.71 19.67
N THR A 172 -12.24 -13.50 20.97
CA THR A 172 -12.07 -14.57 21.97
C THR A 172 -13.34 -15.38 22.20
N ASP A 173 -14.52 -14.85 21.83
CA ASP A 173 -15.79 -15.54 21.95
C ASP A 173 -16.68 -15.36 20.72
N GLN A 174 -17.54 -16.35 20.47
CA GLN A 174 -18.41 -16.39 19.30
C GLN A 174 -19.51 -15.31 19.33
N ALA A 175 -19.97 -14.91 20.52
CA ALA A 175 -21.04 -13.92 20.67
C ALA A 175 -20.57 -12.53 20.21
N ALA A 176 -19.33 -12.17 20.52
CA ALA A 176 -18.68 -10.94 20.06
C ALA A 176 -18.60 -10.91 18.52
N VAL A 177 -18.15 -12.00 17.89
CA VAL A 177 -18.10 -12.10 16.42
C VAL A 177 -19.48 -11.89 15.80
N ALA A 178 -20.51 -12.54 16.33
CA ALA A 178 -21.87 -12.40 15.84
C ALA A 178 -22.43 -10.98 16.02
N ALA A 179 -22.19 -10.36 17.19
CA ALA A 179 -22.63 -8.99 17.48
C ALA A 179 -21.99 -7.99 16.50
N TYR A 180 -20.67 -8.07 16.29
CA TYR A 180 -19.97 -7.13 15.40
C TYR A 180 -20.17 -7.41 13.91
N ALA A 181 -20.58 -8.62 13.52
CA ALA A 181 -21.01 -8.88 12.14
C ALA A 181 -22.21 -8.03 11.73
N ALA A 182 -23.15 -7.76 12.65
CA ALA A 182 -24.27 -6.86 12.39
C ALA A 182 -23.82 -5.39 12.36
N VAL A 183 -22.92 -5.00 13.26
CA VAL A 183 -22.35 -3.65 13.31
C VAL A 183 -21.57 -3.33 12.03
N GLU A 184 -20.73 -4.25 11.52
CA GLU A 184 -19.99 -4.03 10.26
C GLU A 184 -20.94 -3.80 9.08
N ARG A 185 -22.04 -4.56 8.99
CA ARG A 185 -23.02 -4.37 7.91
C ARG A 185 -23.61 -2.95 7.95
N ALA A 186 -24.06 -2.50 9.12
CA ALA A 186 -24.57 -1.14 9.28
C ALA A 186 -23.48 -0.08 9.03
N ALA A 187 -22.23 -0.33 9.44
CA ALA A 187 -21.12 0.58 9.18
C ALA A 187 -20.80 0.71 7.69
N THR A 188 -20.98 -0.37 6.90
CA THR A 188 -20.86 -0.35 5.43
C THR A 188 -21.92 0.53 4.78
N ASP A 189 -23.11 0.62 5.39
CA ASP A 189 -24.19 1.52 4.99
C ASP A 189 -24.00 2.96 5.52
N HIS A 190 -22.77 3.30 5.96
CA HIS A 190 -22.40 4.60 6.53
C HIS A 190 -23.17 5.01 7.79
N ASP A 191 -23.71 4.04 8.55
CA ASP A 191 -24.28 4.32 9.86
C ASP A 191 -23.17 4.79 10.83
N ARG A 192 -23.24 6.05 11.25
CA ARG A 192 -22.23 6.69 12.09
C ARG A 192 -22.10 6.03 13.47
N ALA A 193 -23.21 5.56 14.04
CA ALA A 193 -23.19 4.90 15.34
C ALA A 193 -22.55 3.51 15.23
N ALA A 194 -22.81 2.80 14.13
CA ALA A 194 -22.17 1.53 13.84
C ALA A 194 -20.66 1.68 13.57
N ILE A 195 -20.26 2.68 12.79
CA ILE A 195 -18.83 3.01 12.57
C ILE A 195 -18.14 3.30 13.91
N ALA A 196 -18.78 4.08 14.79
CA ALA A 196 -18.25 4.37 16.12
C ALA A 196 -18.09 3.09 16.97
N ALA A 197 -19.15 2.29 17.05
CA ALA A 197 -19.15 1.04 17.81
C ALA A 197 -18.11 0.04 17.28
N LEU A 198 -17.92 -0.02 15.96
CA LEU A 198 -16.91 -0.84 15.33
C LEU A 198 -15.49 -0.34 15.66
N GLY A 199 -15.24 0.97 15.55
CA GLY A 199 -13.95 1.57 15.91
C GLY A 199 -13.57 1.28 17.37
N ASP A 200 -14.51 1.43 18.30
CA ASP A 200 -14.32 1.10 19.71
C ASP A 200 -14.02 -0.40 19.93
N ALA A 201 -14.65 -1.28 19.14
CA ALA A 201 -14.40 -2.73 19.21
C ALA A 201 -13.03 -3.13 18.67
N LEU A 202 -12.56 -2.44 17.63
CA LEU A 202 -11.24 -2.62 17.03
C LEU A 202 -10.13 -1.98 17.88
N GLY A 203 -10.49 -1.27 18.97
CA GLY A 203 -9.55 -0.63 19.88
C GLY A 203 -8.99 0.68 19.36
N TYR A 204 -9.66 1.31 18.40
CA TYR A 204 -9.24 2.60 17.86
C TYR A 204 -9.49 3.68 18.92
N PRO A 205 -8.55 4.61 19.14
CA PRO A 205 -8.78 5.72 20.05
C PRO A 205 -10.01 6.53 19.65
N ARG A 206 -10.80 6.97 20.64
CA ARG A 206 -12.04 7.70 20.41
C ARG A 206 -11.84 8.94 19.53
N CYS A 207 -10.76 9.69 19.75
CA CYS A 207 -10.41 10.84 18.92
C CYS A 207 -10.09 10.48 17.46
N CYS A 208 -9.57 9.28 17.18
CA CYS A 208 -9.34 8.79 15.82
C CYS A 208 -10.66 8.42 15.14
N VAL A 209 -11.57 7.76 15.87
CA VAL A 209 -12.92 7.44 15.38
C VAL A 209 -13.71 8.70 15.08
N GLU A 210 -13.66 9.71 15.95
CA GLU A 210 -14.35 10.98 15.74
C GLU A 210 -13.78 11.75 14.54
N ALA A 211 -12.46 11.77 14.38
CA ALA A 211 -11.82 12.38 13.22
C ALA A 211 -12.16 11.65 11.90
N TRP A 212 -12.34 10.31 11.94
CA TRP A 212 -12.83 9.55 10.79
C TRP A 212 -14.27 9.92 10.44
N LEU A 213 -15.15 9.94 11.45
CA LEU A 213 -16.57 10.29 11.29
C LEU A 213 -16.79 11.74 10.82
N ALA A 214 -15.85 12.64 11.12
CA ALA A 214 -15.90 14.04 10.70
C ALA A 214 -15.51 14.25 9.22
N ARG A 215 -14.90 13.25 8.56
CA ARG A 215 -14.51 13.35 7.15
C ARG A 215 -15.67 13.01 6.23
N ASP A 216 -15.71 13.69 5.09
CA ASP A 216 -16.59 13.33 3.99
C ASP A 216 -16.05 12.05 3.30
N GLY A 217 -16.96 11.18 2.85
CA GLY A 217 -16.60 9.98 2.09
C GLY A 217 -16.24 8.73 2.91
N HIS A 218 -15.70 8.91 4.13
CA HIS A 218 -15.25 7.78 4.99
C HIS A 218 -14.36 6.79 4.22
N ASP A 219 -13.43 7.32 3.42
CA ASP A 219 -12.52 6.52 2.62
C ASP A 219 -11.06 6.68 3.10
N ASP A 220 -10.28 5.62 2.91
CA ASP A 220 -8.87 5.60 3.32
C ASP A 220 -8.08 6.69 2.61
N ALA A 221 -8.32 6.96 1.32
CA ALA A 221 -7.53 7.92 0.55
C ALA A 221 -7.59 9.34 1.16
N SER A 222 -8.77 9.78 1.61
CA SER A 222 -8.96 11.06 2.31
C SER A 222 -8.11 11.18 3.58
N VAL A 223 -7.97 10.07 4.31
CA VAL A 223 -7.17 10.00 5.53
C VAL A 223 -5.69 9.98 5.21
N TRP A 224 -5.30 9.28 4.14
CA TRP A 224 -3.93 9.24 3.67
C TRP A 224 -3.41 10.62 3.26
N THR A 225 -4.19 11.36 2.47
CA THR A 225 -3.84 12.72 2.06
C THR A 225 -3.68 13.64 3.27
N ALA A 226 -4.67 13.66 4.17
CA ALA A 226 -4.63 14.54 5.33
C ALA A 226 -3.47 14.24 6.30
N ALA A 227 -3.12 12.97 6.49
CA ALA A 227 -1.97 12.60 7.33
C ALA A 227 -0.63 12.85 6.62
N GLY A 228 -0.59 12.77 5.29
CA GLY A 228 0.59 13.02 4.46
C GLY A 228 1.01 14.49 4.42
N ASP A 229 0.03 15.40 4.37
CA ASP A 229 0.24 16.85 4.23
C ASP A 229 0.64 17.56 5.53
N ASP A 230 0.54 16.89 6.69
CA ASP A 230 0.94 17.46 7.98
C ASP A 230 2.48 17.51 8.10
N PRO A 231 3.09 18.71 8.18
CA PRO A 231 4.54 18.87 8.28
C PRO A 231 5.08 18.57 9.69
N THR A 232 4.20 18.31 10.66
CA THR A 232 4.60 18.02 12.05
C THR A 232 5.47 16.76 12.08
N PRO A 233 6.63 16.80 12.78
CA PRO A 233 7.45 15.61 13.01
C PRO A 233 6.59 14.47 13.58
N ARG A 234 6.74 13.28 13.00
CA ARG A 234 5.89 12.14 13.32
C ARG A 234 6.56 11.30 14.39
N ASP A 235 5.85 10.97 15.46
CA ASP A 235 6.34 9.98 16.41
C ASP A 235 6.43 8.61 15.70
N PRO A 236 7.57 7.89 15.75
CA PRO A 236 7.66 6.54 15.19
C PRO A 236 6.56 5.61 15.69
N LEU A 237 6.07 5.76 16.92
CA LEU A 237 4.98 4.94 17.47
C LEU A 237 3.64 5.21 16.79
N ALA A 238 3.49 6.36 16.14
CA ALA A 238 2.35 6.66 15.29
C ALA A 238 2.57 6.21 13.83
N LEU A 239 3.63 5.46 13.53
CA LEU A 239 3.92 4.96 12.18
C LEU A 239 2.80 4.04 11.68
N TRP A 240 2.23 4.43 10.54
CA TRP A 240 1.18 3.69 9.83
C TRP A 240 1.50 3.53 8.34
N LEU A 241 2.43 4.33 7.81
CA LEU A 241 2.78 4.42 6.38
C LEU A 241 3.46 3.16 5.84
N THR A 242 4.35 2.57 6.64
CA THR A 242 5.09 1.34 6.31
C THR A 242 4.43 0.21 7.04
N PRO A 243 3.45 -0.49 6.46
CA PRO A 243 2.56 -1.24 7.32
C PRO A 243 3.17 -2.54 7.89
N PRO A 244 4.27 -3.12 7.35
CA PRO A 244 5.05 -4.09 8.09
C PRO A 244 5.79 -3.56 9.31
N LEU A 245 5.79 -2.25 9.58
CA LEU A 245 6.31 -1.66 10.81
C LEU A 245 5.18 -1.05 11.67
N ALA A 246 3.93 -1.04 11.19
CA ALA A 246 2.82 -0.44 11.92
C ALA A 246 2.48 -1.26 13.18
N LEU A 247 2.45 -0.59 14.32
CA LEU A 247 2.06 -1.19 15.61
C LEU A 247 0.54 -1.15 15.84
N VAL A 248 -0.16 -0.31 15.09
CA VAL A 248 -1.61 -0.12 15.14
C VAL A 248 -2.21 -0.26 13.74
N SER A 249 -3.46 -0.71 13.66
CA SER A 249 -4.15 -0.97 12.39
C SER A 249 -5.03 0.20 11.91
N HIS A 250 -4.90 1.38 12.50
CA HIS A 250 -5.64 2.59 12.13
C HIS A 250 -4.68 3.73 11.80
N VAL A 251 -5.13 4.64 10.94
CA VAL A 251 -4.40 5.89 10.72
C VAL A 251 -4.68 6.83 11.90
N PRO A 252 -3.66 7.39 12.56
CA PRO A 252 -3.88 8.33 13.65
C PRO A 252 -4.57 9.61 13.15
N CYS A 253 -5.44 10.22 13.98
CA CYS A 253 -6.11 11.48 13.60
C CYS A 253 -5.15 12.65 13.36
N ARG A 254 -3.94 12.56 13.92
CA ARG A 254 -2.81 13.47 13.72
C ARG A 254 -1.51 12.69 13.97
N PRO A 255 -0.38 13.09 13.37
CA PRO A 255 0.90 12.39 13.57
C PRO A 255 1.39 12.32 15.02
N THR A 256 0.89 13.20 15.89
CA THR A 256 1.20 13.31 17.32
C THR A 256 0.05 12.84 18.23
N CYS A 257 -0.82 11.95 17.74
CA CYS A 257 -1.97 11.48 18.50
C CYS A 257 -1.52 10.70 19.75
N ALA A 258 -1.58 11.35 20.91
CA ALA A 258 -1.20 10.75 22.20
C ALA A 258 -1.84 9.38 22.45
N ALA A 259 -3.16 9.24 22.23
CA ALA A 259 -3.85 7.97 22.47
C ALA A 259 -3.41 6.85 21.50
N THR A 260 -3.02 7.18 20.26
CA THR A 260 -2.40 6.20 19.35
C THR A 260 -1.00 5.83 19.82
N ILE A 261 -0.19 6.82 20.20
CA ILE A 261 1.18 6.62 20.70
C ILE A 261 1.17 5.73 21.95
N ASP A 262 0.25 5.97 22.89
CA ASP A 262 0.08 5.17 24.10
C ASP A 262 -0.27 3.71 23.77
N LEU A 263 -1.21 3.50 22.83
CA LEU A 263 -1.58 2.16 22.37
C LEU A 263 -0.39 1.45 21.71
N ALA A 264 0.29 2.13 20.80
CA ALA A 264 1.45 1.59 20.09
C ALA A 264 2.60 1.28 21.06
N ALA A 265 2.85 2.12 22.06
CA ALA A 265 3.85 1.88 23.09
C ALA A 265 3.53 0.61 23.90
N ALA A 266 2.25 0.43 24.30
CA ALA A 266 1.82 -0.77 25.00
C ALA A 266 1.96 -2.04 24.14
N VAL A 267 1.59 -1.96 22.86
CA VAL A 267 1.79 -3.05 21.90
C VAL A 267 3.27 -3.38 21.72
N LEU A 268 4.12 -2.38 21.56
CA LEU A 268 5.56 -2.56 21.39
C LEU A 268 6.20 -3.21 22.62
N ALA A 269 5.80 -2.81 23.83
CA ALA A 269 6.27 -3.41 25.07
C ALA A 269 5.85 -4.89 25.16
N TRP A 270 4.58 -5.19 24.87
CA TRP A 270 4.10 -6.57 24.86
C TRP A 270 4.84 -7.45 23.85
N LEU A 271 5.17 -6.90 22.67
CA LEU A 271 5.94 -7.60 21.65
C LEU A 271 7.40 -7.83 22.06
N ASP A 272 8.00 -6.90 22.80
CA ASP A 272 9.35 -7.07 23.36
C ASP A 272 9.38 -8.11 24.48
N ASP A 273 8.32 -8.20 25.28
CA ASP A 273 8.17 -9.25 26.30
C ASP A 273 8.02 -10.64 25.65
N ASP A 274 7.26 -10.74 24.55
CA ASP A 274 7.08 -11.99 23.78
C ASP A 274 8.36 -12.37 23.00
N VAL A 275 9.06 -11.38 22.46
CA VAL A 275 10.28 -11.54 21.67
C VAL A 275 11.34 -10.52 22.13
N PRO A 276 12.20 -10.88 23.10
CA PRO A 276 13.20 -9.96 23.65
C PRO A 276 14.11 -9.32 22.59
N GLY A 277 14.20 -7.99 22.61
CA GLY A 277 14.99 -7.20 21.66
C GLY A 277 14.21 -6.74 20.44
N PHE A 278 12.95 -7.16 20.31
CA PHE A 278 12.04 -6.72 19.27
C PHE A 278 11.92 -5.20 19.23
N ALA A 279 11.68 -4.56 20.39
CA ALA A 279 11.46 -3.12 20.43
C ALA A 279 12.70 -2.33 20.01
N ALA A 280 13.89 -2.79 20.35
CA ALA A 280 15.13 -2.14 19.93
C ALA A 280 15.31 -2.20 18.40
N ALA A 281 15.08 -3.37 17.79
CA ALA A 281 15.19 -3.56 16.36
C ALA A 281 14.12 -2.78 15.58
N TRP A 282 12.87 -2.79 16.08
CA TRP A 282 11.77 -2.00 15.54
C TRP A 282 12.10 -0.50 15.57
N ARG A 283 12.56 0.03 16.71
CA ARG A 283 12.89 1.46 16.86
C ARG A 283 13.98 1.89 15.89
N ALA A 284 14.99 1.04 15.67
CA ALA A 284 16.08 1.31 14.72
C ALA A 284 15.59 1.43 13.26
N LEU A 285 14.51 0.73 12.89
CA LEU A 285 13.89 0.83 11.56
C LEU A 285 12.87 1.97 11.50
N ALA A 286 12.03 2.14 12.52
CA ALA A 286 10.97 3.13 12.56
C ALA A 286 11.48 4.58 12.68
N ALA A 287 12.65 4.79 13.29
CA ALA A 287 13.29 6.11 13.38
C ALA A 287 13.89 6.60 12.04
N ARG A 288 13.91 5.75 11.01
CA ARG A 288 14.38 6.11 9.67
C ARG A 288 13.32 6.92 8.92
N GLN A 289 13.73 7.62 7.88
CA GLN A 289 12.77 8.25 6.98
C GLN A 289 12.00 7.15 6.23
N GLN A 290 10.68 7.18 6.31
CA GLN A 290 9.81 6.19 5.67
C GLN A 290 9.31 6.76 4.37
N VAL A 291 9.46 6.03 3.28
CA VAL A 291 8.98 6.46 1.96
C VAL A 291 8.26 5.32 1.27
N VAL A 292 7.20 5.62 0.53
CA VAL A 292 6.55 4.70 -0.38
C VAL A 292 6.91 5.16 -1.78
N ASP A 293 7.59 4.31 -2.53
CA ASP A 293 7.97 4.64 -3.89
C ASP A 293 6.80 4.49 -4.87
N ALA A 294 7.10 4.85 -6.10
CA ALA A 294 6.24 4.77 -7.26
C ALA A 294 5.61 3.36 -7.46
N ASP A 295 6.36 2.30 -7.16
CA ASP A 295 5.92 0.90 -7.30
C ASP A 295 5.12 0.40 -6.08
N GLY A 296 4.85 1.28 -5.11
CA GLY A 296 4.17 0.95 -3.87
C GLY A 296 5.05 0.18 -2.88
N VAL A 297 6.37 0.17 -3.09
CA VAL A 297 7.31 -0.42 -2.14
C VAL A 297 7.57 0.58 -1.03
N ALA A 298 7.32 0.18 0.21
CA ALA A 298 7.70 0.96 1.37
C ALA A 298 9.20 0.76 1.66
N TRP A 299 9.88 1.82 2.08
CA TRP A 299 11.30 1.83 2.40
C TRP A 299 11.53 2.58 3.70
N ALA A 300 12.43 2.06 4.53
CA ALA A 300 13.01 2.75 5.67
C ALA A 300 14.44 3.16 5.32
N VAL A 301 14.67 4.44 5.07
CA VAL A 301 15.93 4.98 4.55
C VAL A 301 16.62 5.91 5.56
N THR A 302 17.94 5.84 5.58
CA THR A 302 18.82 6.83 6.23
C THR A 302 19.65 7.53 5.17
N GLY A 303 20.06 8.76 5.44
CA GLY A 303 20.79 9.55 4.45
C GLY A 303 20.99 11.00 4.87
N ALA A 304 21.82 11.70 4.10
CA ALA A 304 22.04 13.13 4.22
C ALA A 304 21.02 13.93 3.40
N GLY A 305 20.49 15.01 3.99
CA GLY A 305 19.47 15.86 3.38
C GLY A 305 18.03 15.43 3.68
N ASP A 306 17.10 15.96 2.90
CA ASP A 306 15.67 15.64 2.96
C ASP A 306 15.08 15.50 1.54
N LEU A 307 13.84 15.05 1.43
CA LEU A 307 13.19 14.80 0.13
C LEU A 307 12.90 16.09 -0.66
N THR A 308 12.88 17.26 -0.01
CA THR A 308 12.66 18.54 -0.68
C THR A 308 13.91 19.02 -1.41
N THR A 309 15.09 18.85 -0.79
CA THR A 309 16.39 19.22 -1.39
C THR A 309 17.09 18.05 -2.10
N GLY A 310 16.58 16.84 -1.90
CA GLY A 310 17.14 15.58 -2.35
C GLY A 310 17.93 14.89 -1.24
N LEU A 311 17.42 13.73 -0.80
CA LEU A 311 18.02 12.85 0.19
C LEU A 311 19.02 11.93 -0.49
N THR A 312 20.28 11.96 -0.09
CA THR A 312 21.28 10.97 -0.52
C THR A 312 21.26 9.79 0.45
N VAL A 313 20.86 8.61 -0.05
CA VAL A 313 20.65 7.41 0.75
C VAL A 313 21.96 6.77 1.19
N ASP A 314 22.16 6.56 2.49
CA ASP A 314 23.31 5.85 3.06
C ASP A 314 23.01 4.37 3.32
N ASP A 315 21.80 4.08 3.78
CA ASP A 315 21.27 2.74 4.02
C ASP A 315 19.77 2.69 3.77
N ALA A 316 19.29 1.56 3.26
CA ALA A 316 17.89 1.35 2.92
C ALA A 316 17.45 -0.07 3.26
N VAL A 317 16.26 -0.18 3.84
CA VAL A 317 15.54 -1.43 4.03
C VAL A 317 14.21 -1.33 3.29
N GLY A 318 14.01 -2.22 2.32
CA GLY A 318 12.79 -2.30 1.54
C GLY A 318 11.80 -3.31 2.12
N PHE A 319 10.52 -2.97 2.00
CA PHE A 319 9.39 -3.79 2.39
C PHE A 319 8.55 -4.09 1.15
N PRO A 320 9.05 -4.95 0.24
CA PRO A 320 8.38 -5.23 -1.01
C PRO A 320 7.05 -5.95 -0.78
N PRO A 321 6.09 -5.80 -1.70
CA PRO A 321 4.91 -6.65 -1.68
C PRO A 321 5.28 -8.14 -1.75
N PRO A 322 4.66 -9.01 -0.95
CA PRO A 322 4.91 -10.41 -0.86
C PRO A 322 4.40 -10.96 -2.16
N ARG A 323 5.34 -11.54 -2.88
CA ARG A 323 5.05 -12.36 -4.04
C ARG A 323 5.14 -13.84 -3.68
N GLY A 324 5.15 -14.17 -2.39
CA GLY A 324 5.36 -15.54 -1.88
C GLY A 324 6.00 -15.60 -0.49
N PRO A 325 6.47 -16.77 -0.03
CA PRO A 325 7.33 -16.90 1.13
C PRO A 325 8.66 -16.17 0.89
N GLY A 326 9.03 -15.27 1.79
CA GLY A 326 10.26 -14.50 1.70
C GLY A 326 10.34 -13.47 2.82
N PRO A 327 11.51 -12.83 3.00
CA PRO A 327 11.71 -11.86 4.07
C PRO A 327 10.87 -10.62 3.83
N VAL A 328 10.19 -10.17 4.89
CA VAL A 328 9.30 -9.00 4.94
C VAL A 328 10.10 -7.70 4.80
N ALA A 329 11.34 -7.71 5.29
CA ALA A 329 12.30 -6.62 5.19
C ALA A 329 13.53 -7.10 4.44
N ARG A 330 14.06 -6.29 3.52
CA ARG A 330 15.27 -6.61 2.75
C ARG A 330 16.22 -5.45 2.78
N ALA A 331 17.45 -5.68 3.23
CA ALA A 331 18.53 -4.72 3.01
C ALA A 331 18.66 -4.48 1.50
N ALA A 332 18.81 -3.21 1.13
CA ALA A 332 18.86 -2.77 -0.25
C ALA A 332 20.13 -1.96 -0.52
N PRO A 333 21.32 -2.59 -0.45
CA PRO A 333 22.59 -1.90 -0.63
C PRO A 333 22.70 -1.23 -2.00
N GLU A 334 21.97 -1.71 -3.00
CA GLU A 334 21.88 -1.09 -4.33
C GLU A 334 21.25 0.31 -4.32
N ARG A 335 20.56 0.70 -3.24
CA ARG A 335 20.02 2.05 -3.06
C ARG A 335 21.04 3.03 -2.47
N ARG A 336 22.19 2.56 -1.95
CA ARG A 336 23.20 3.46 -1.39
C ARG A 336 23.73 4.42 -2.46
N GLY A 337 23.80 5.70 -2.12
CA GLY A 337 24.18 6.79 -3.00
C GLY A 337 23.06 7.27 -3.93
N ALA A 338 21.90 6.61 -3.97
CA ALA A 338 20.76 7.09 -4.71
C ALA A 338 20.27 8.42 -4.13
N ARG A 339 19.84 9.33 -5.00
CA ARG A 339 19.21 10.59 -4.61
C ARG A 339 17.70 10.42 -4.71
N LEU A 340 16.99 10.54 -3.59
CA LEU A 340 15.53 10.52 -3.51
C LEU A 340 15.00 11.93 -3.34
N THR A 341 13.98 12.29 -4.12
CA THR A 341 13.27 13.56 -4.05
C THR A 341 11.78 13.32 -3.85
N GLY A 342 11.02 14.38 -3.58
CA GLY A 342 9.55 14.31 -3.56
C GLY A 342 8.92 13.75 -4.84
N ALA A 343 9.61 13.81 -5.99
CA ALA A 343 9.13 13.25 -7.25
C ALA A 343 9.27 11.72 -7.34
N ASP A 344 10.13 11.12 -6.51
CA ASP A 344 10.42 9.68 -6.52
C ASP A 344 9.49 8.89 -5.58
N VAL A 345 8.70 9.59 -4.77
CA VAL A 345 7.88 9.01 -3.70
C VAL A 345 6.41 9.39 -3.85
N VAL A 346 5.53 8.46 -3.52
CA VAL A 346 4.07 8.68 -3.46
C VAL A 346 3.65 9.17 -2.08
N ALA A 347 4.38 8.76 -1.05
CA ALA A 347 4.18 9.22 0.31
C ALA A 347 5.49 9.16 1.09
N ALA A 348 5.64 10.04 2.09
CA ALA A 348 6.80 10.05 2.97
C ALA A 348 6.42 10.42 4.40
N ALA A 349 7.17 9.92 5.36
CA ALA A 349 7.12 10.28 6.77
C ALA A 349 8.54 10.45 7.30
N ASP A 350 8.86 11.64 7.78
CA ASP A 350 10.12 11.87 8.48
C ASP A 350 9.91 11.68 9.99
N HIS A 351 10.60 10.68 10.51
CA HIS A 351 10.60 10.30 11.92
C HIS A 351 11.94 10.59 12.60
N ARG A 352 12.88 11.21 11.88
CA ARG A 352 14.16 11.62 12.44
C ARG A 352 13.90 12.71 13.47
N ALA A 353 14.62 12.65 14.60
CA ALA A 353 14.61 13.76 15.53
C ALA A 353 15.05 15.05 14.80
N PRO A 354 14.43 16.21 15.07
CA PRO A 354 14.94 17.47 14.56
C PRO A 354 16.40 17.62 15.02
N ALA A 355 17.28 17.90 14.05
CA ALA A 355 18.70 18.12 14.28
C ALA A 355 18.95 19.36 15.16
#